data_AF-H8G4K3-F1
#
_entry.id   AF-H8G4K3-F1
#
_cell.length_a   1.000
_cell.length_b   1.000
_cell.length_c   1.000
_cell.angle_alpha   90.00
_cell.angle_beta   90.00
_cell.angle_gamma   90.00
#
_symmetry.space_group_name_H-M   'P 1'
#
loop_
_entity.id
_entity.type
_entity.pdbx_description
1 polymer ?
#
loop_
_entity_poly.entity_id
_entity_poly.type
_entity_poly.pdbx_seq_one_letter_code
_entity_poly.pdbx_strand_id
1 'polypeptide(L)'
;MRAFGLRLVPVLVVVVLATAGCGVSPRQSGASGEAAGAADAGTAAVPTASPTSTAEELGLDPCALLGAQQRSSAGLSGPGEHTTVAGSQACDYVQPGAFGVTVTVDERADLPSVRERVPHAEDVRVGELAAVRVADPDLDDGTCSLTVSVERPGARTVHVDVTMADFQDTDEACERATTVAELIEPELT
;
A
#
# COMPACT_ATOMS: atom_id res chain seq x y z
N MET A 1 -37.31 -33.04 13.57
CA MET A 1 -38.13 -33.60 12.47
C MET A 1 -38.92 -32.47 11.81
N ARG A 2 -38.62 -32.19 10.53
CA ARG A 2 -39.33 -31.38 9.51
C ARG A 2 -38.25 -30.99 8.47
N ALA A 3 -37.90 -31.86 7.53
CA ALA A 3 -38.56 -32.19 6.26
C ALA A 3 -38.01 -31.35 5.08
N PHE A 4 -37.14 -32.03 4.32
CA PHE A 4 -36.84 -31.97 2.90
C PHE A 4 -37.34 -30.79 2.06
N GLY A 5 -36.39 -30.18 1.35
CA GLY A 5 -36.64 -29.29 0.22
C GLY A 5 -35.43 -29.15 -0.71
N LEU A 6 -34.74 -30.24 -1.02
CA LEU A 6 -33.69 -30.27 -2.03
C LEU A 6 -34.33 -30.02 -3.41
N ARG A 7 -34.12 -28.85 -3.99
CA ARG A 7 -34.41 -28.60 -5.40
C ARG A 7 -33.11 -28.33 -6.14
N LEU A 8 -32.57 -29.41 -6.71
CA LEU A 8 -31.70 -29.35 -7.88
C LEU A 8 -32.51 -28.73 -9.03
N VAL A 9 -32.01 -27.65 -9.61
CA VAL A 9 -32.36 -27.22 -10.96
C VAL A 9 -31.06 -26.96 -11.72
N PRO A 10 -30.87 -27.52 -12.94
CA PRO A 10 -29.61 -27.50 -13.65
C PRO A 10 -29.48 -26.25 -14.54
N VAL A 11 -28.22 -25.88 -14.80
CA VAL A 11 -27.69 -25.42 -16.10
C VAL A 11 -28.25 -24.12 -16.67
N LEU A 12 -27.40 -23.08 -16.72
CA LEU A 12 -26.97 -22.54 -18.02
C LEU A 12 -25.64 -21.79 -17.88
N VAL A 13 -24.57 -22.42 -18.39
CA VAL A 13 -23.28 -21.80 -18.65
C VAL A 13 -23.44 -20.95 -19.91
N VAL A 14 -23.29 -19.63 -19.81
CA VAL A 14 -23.11 -18.75 -20.97
C VAL A 14 -21.66 -18.28 -20.96
N VAL A 15 -20.85 -18.93 -21.80
CA VAL A 15 -19.51 -18.49 -22.17
C VAL A 15 -19.66 -17.28 -23.09
N VAL A 16 -19.27 -16.09 -22.61
CA VAL A 16 -19.09 -14.92 -23.48
C VAL A 16 -17.64 -14.90 -23.92
N LEU A 17 -17.40 -15.25 -25.20
CA LEU A 17 -16.09 -15.19 -25.83
C LEU A 17 -15.65 -13.74 -26.03
N ALA A 18 -14.40 -13.49 -25.66
CA ALA A 18 -13.65 -12.26 -25.88
C ALA A 18 -13.33 -12.04 -27.36
N THR A 19 -13.51 -10.80 -27.82
CA THR A 19 -12.85 -10.27 -29.02
C THR A 19 -12.22 -8.92 -28.69
N ALA A 20 -10.93 -8.94 -28.34
CA ALA A 20 -10.02 -7.81 -28.47
C ALA A 20 -8.76 -8.40 -29.11
N GLY A 21 -8.44 -8.16 -30.37
CA GLY A 21 -8.26 -6.84 -30.96
C GLY A 21 -6.76 -6.57 -30.99
N CYS A 22 -6.05 -7.21 -31.93
CA CYS A 22 -4.61 -7.04 -32.14
C CYS A 22 -4.30 -5.59 -32.54
N GLY A 23 -3.82 -4.79 -31.59
CA GLY A 23 -3.23 -3.49 -31.85
C GLY A 23 -1.71 -3.60 -31.96
N VAL A 24 -1.21 -4.03 -33.12
CA VAL A 24 0.20 -3.83 -33.50
C VAL A 24 0.30 -2.41 -34.08
N SER A 25 1.16 -1.59 -33.50
CA SER A 25 1.65 -0.36 -34.14
C SER A 25 3.10 -0.08 -33.72
N PRO A 26 3.87 0.57 -34.61
CA PRO A 26 5.21 0.13 -34.99
C PRO A 26 6.35 0.67 -34.13
N ARG A 27 7.44 -0.12 -34.07
CA ARG A 27 8.78 0.33 -33.67
C ARG A 27 9.21 1.46 -34.61
N GLN A 28 9.34 2.65 -34.05
CA GLN A 28 9.98 3.78 -34.71
C GLN A 28 11.48 3.67 -34.44
N SER A 29 12.21 3.11 -35.41
CA SER A 29 13.67 3.13 -35.46
C SER A 29 14.14 4.56 -35.70
N GLY A 30 14.78 5.16 -34.70
CA GLY A 30 15.43 6.47 -34.78
C GLY A 30 16.94 6.34 -34.65
N ALA A 31 17.59 6.38 -35.81
CA ALA A 31 18.99 6.72 -36.13
C ALA A 31 20.06 6.72 -35.01
N SER A 32 21.06 5.87 -35.22
CA SER A 32 22.44 6.08 -34.77
C SER A 32 22.99 7.40 -35.33
N GLY A 33 23.33 8.32 -34.43
CA GLY A 33 24.08 9.53 -34.73
C GLY A 33 25.30 9.58 -33.80
N GLU A 34 26.41 9.02 -34.26
CA GLU A 34 27.72 9.18 -33.65
C GLU A 34 28.26 10.55 -34.06
N ALA A 35 28.48 11.43 -33.08
CA ALA A 35 29.25 12.65 -33.26
C ALA A 35 30.03 12.96 -31.97
N ALA A 36 31.34 12.76 -32.03
CA ALA A 36 32.29 13.27 -31.07
C ALA A 36 32.36 14.80 -31.14
N GLY A 37 32.48 15.47 -30.00
CA GLY A 37 32.85 16.88 -29.99
C GLY A 37 32.57 17.64 -28.69
N ALA A 38 33.66 17.84 -27.94
CA ALA A 38 34.01 19.02 -27.14
C ALA A 38 33.19 19.40 -25.89
N ALA A 39 33.96 19.63 -24.83
CA ALA A 39 33.56 20.20 -23.55
C ALA A 39 32.99 21.62 -23.69
N ASP A 40 31.95 21.92 -22.91
CA ASP A 40 31.68 23.27 -22.43
C ASP A 40 31.03 23.21 -21.05
N ALA A 41 31.54 24.06 -20.14
CA ALA A 41 31.11 24.18 -18.77
C ALA A 41 29.76 24.91 -18.71
N GLY A 42 28.66 24.15 -18.66
CA GLY A 42 27.31 24.67 -18.50
C GLY A 42 26.80 24.51 -17.08
N THR A 43 26.71 25.62 -16.35
CA THR A 43 25.98 25.80 -15.09
C THR A 43 24.65 25.04 -15.09
N ALA A 44 24.53 24.02 -14.23
CA ALA A 44 23.29 23.30 -13.99
C ALA A 44 22.30 24.23 -13.28
N ALA A 45 21.32 24.75 -14.02
CA ALA A 45 20.13 25.37 -13.46
C ALA A 45 19.25 24.25 -12.88
N VAL A 46 19.21 24.15 -11.56
CA VAL A 46 18.29 23.30 -10.82
C VAL A 46 16.86 23.82 -11.07
N PRO A 47 15.90 23.00 -11.54
CA PRO A 47 14.52 23.41 -11.51
C PRO A 47 14.04 23.41 -10.05
N THR A 48 13.88 24.60 -9.48
CA THR A 48 13.09 24.80 -8.26
C THR A 48 11.65 24.39 -8.55
N ALA A 49 11.23 23.24 -8.03
CA ALA A 49 9.82 22.88 -7.96
C ALA A 49 9.14 23.83 -6.95
N SER A 50 8.16 24.60 -7.42
CA SER A 50 7.29 25.38 -6.55
C SER A 50 6.33 24.45 -5.80
N PRO A 51 6.09 24.64 -4.49
CA PRO A 51 5.14 23.83 -3.75
C PRO A 51 3.72 24.23 -4.17
N THR A 52 2.94 23.29 -4.67
CA THR A 52 1.48 23.43 -4.69
C THR A 52 0.93 22.48 -3.62
N SER A 53 1.26 22.76 -2.35
CA SER A 53 0.65 22.07 -1.22
C SER A 53 -0.41 23.01 -0.65
N THR A 54 -1.65 22.84 -1.12
CA THR A 54 -2.83 23.50 -0.51
C THR A 54 -3.88 22.47 -0.08
N ALA A 55 -3.49 21.19 -0.05
CA ALA A 55 -4.26 20.09 0.55
C ALA A 55 -3.57 19.48 1.79
N GLU A 56 -2.33 19.91 2.07
CA GLU A 56 -1.38 19.29 3.03
C GLU A 56 -1.37 20.00 4.40
N GLU A 57 -2.07 21.12 4.56
CA GLU A 57 -1.81 22.03 5.68
C GLU A 57 -2.53 21.65 6.99
N LEU A 58 -3.26 20.53 7.07
CA LEU A 58 -3.95 20.08 8.30
C LEU A 58 -3.98 18.56 8.55
N GLY A 59 -3.38 17.73 7.70
CA GLY A 59 -3.47 16.26 7.79
C GLY A 59 -2.16 15.55 7.44
N LEU A 60 -1.98 14.33 7.94
CA LEU A 60 -0.84 13.48 7.62
C LEU A 60 -0.89 13.05 6.14
N ASP A 61 0.18 13.32 5.37
CA ASP A 61 0.33 12.77 4.02
C ASP A 61 0.87 11.34 4.09
N PRO A 62 0.10 10.31 3.67
CA PRO A 62 0.53 8.91 3.73
C PRO A 62 1.79 8.61 2.92
N CYS A 63 2.02 9.28 1.78
CA CYS A 63 3.23 9.01 0.97
C CYS A 63 4.48 9.69 1.52
N ALA A 64 4.30 10.71 2.37
CA ALA A 64 5.39 11.40 3.04
C ALA A 64 5.90 10.65 4.28
N LEU A 65 5.12 9.71 4.84
CA LEU A 65 5.48 8.94 6.06
C LEU A 65 6.73 8.07 5.88
N LEU A 66 6.97 7.60 4.65
CA LEU A 66 8.18 6.85 4.33
C LEU A 66 9.05 7.65 3.36
N GLY A 67 10.13 8.23 3.90
CA GLY A 67 11.20 8.81 3.09
C GLY A 67 11.96 7.77 2.27
N ALA A 68 12.80 8.23 1.33
CA ALA A 68 13.50 7.33 0.40
C ALA A 68 14.39 6.30 1.11
N GLN A 69 15.03 6.69 2.22
CA GLN A 69 15.87 5.79 3.01
C GLN A 69 15.03 4.73 3.74
N GLN A 70 13.92 5.13 4.38
CA GLN A 70 13.01 4.20 5.05
C GLN A 70 12.41 3.19 4.07
N ARG A 71 11.99 3.65 2.88
CA ARG A 71 11.50 2.75 1.81
C ARG A 71 12.56 1.73 1.42
N SER A 72 13.79 2.19 1.18
CA SER A 72 14.89 1.28 0.84
C SER A 72 15.18 0.26 1.94
N SER A 73 15.12 0.64 3.21
CA SER A 73 15.30 -0.30 4.33
C SER A 73 14.14 -1.28 4.48
N ALA A 74 12.92 -0.88 4.10
CA ALA A 74 11.75 -1.75 4.04
C ALA A 74 11.73 -2.67 2.81
N GLY A 75 12.71 -2.56 1.90
CA GLY A 75 12.75 -3.34 0.66
C GLY A 75 11.85 -2.78 -0.46
N LEU A 76 11.38 -1.55 -0.33
CA LEU A 76 10.59 -0.84 -1.33
C LEU A 76 11.50 -0.01 -2.25
N SER A 77 11.40 -0.22 -3.56
CA SER A 77 12.19 0.52 -4.56
C SER A 77 11.49 1.77 -5.12
N GLY A 78 10.17 1.83 -5.04
CA GLY A 78 9.36 2.93 -5.59
C GLY A 78 9.10 4.07 -4.61
N PRO A 79 8.67 5.25 -5.10
CA PRO A 79 8.26 6.38 -4.26
C PRO A 79 6.91 6.20 -3.56
N GLY A 80 6.11 5.21 -3.98
CA GLY A 80 4.70 5.10 -3.62
C GLY A 80 3.80 5.95 -4.50
N GLU A 81 2.54 5.58 -4.61
CA GLU A 81 1.51 6.29 -5.37
C GLU A 81 0.34 6.66 -4.46
N HIS A 82 -0.07 7.93 -4.47
CA HIS A 82 -1.26 8.37 -3.74
C HIS A 82 -2.51 7.66 -4.25
N THR A 83 -3.32 7.20 -3.31
CA THR A 83 -4.61 6.53 -3.58
C THR A 83 -5.59 6.79 -2.44
N THR A 84 -6.75 6.13 -2.49
CA THR A 84 -7.74 6.18 -1.42
C THR A 84 -8.25 4.79 -1.08
N VAL A 85 -8.36 4.48 0.21
CA VAL A 85 -8.97 3.24 0.72
C VAL A 85 -10.20 3.62 1.54
N ALA A 86 -11.38 3.16 1.13
CA ALA A 86 -12.66 3.48 1.78
C ALA A 86 -12.91 4.99 2.03
N GLY A 87 -12.34 5.86 1.18
CA GLY A 87 -12.44 7.32 1.30
C GLY A 87 -11.44 7.97 2.27
N SER A 88 -10.50 7.19 2.81
CA SER A 88 -9.34 7.65 3.56
C SER A 88 -8.13 7.77 2.63
N GLN A 89 -7.24 8.73 2.89
CA GLN A 89 -6.05 8.96 2.08
C GLN A 89 -5.05 7.84 2.31
N ALA A 90 -4.46 7.32 1.24
CA ALA A 90 -3.48 6.24 1.32
C ALA A 90 -2.30 6.44 0.36
N CYS A 91 -1.22 5.72 0.64
CA CYS A 91 -0.10 5.54 -0.26
C CYS A 91 0.07 4.06 -0.55
N ASP A 92 0.10 3.70 -1.83
CA ASP A 92 0.33 2.34 -2.29
C ASP A 92 1.78 2.18 -2.77
N TYR A 93 2.47 1.19 -2.23
CA TYR A 93 3.82 0.82 -2.59
C TYR A 93 3.82 -0.59 -3.13
N VAL A 94 4.32 -0.76 -4.36
CA VAL A 94 4.46 -2.07 -4.99
C VAL A 94 5.93 -2.40 -5.16
N GLN A 95 6.37 -3.54 -4.60
CA GLN A 95 7.65 -4.15 -4.93
C GLN A 95 7.38 -5.33 -5.89
N PRO A 96 7.62 -5.18 -7.21
CA PRO A 96 7.19 -6.15 -8.20
C PRO A 96 7.72 -7.57 -7.92
N GLY A 97 6.80 -8.54 -7.89
CA GLY A 97 7.12 -9.94 -7.67
C GLY A 97 7.49 -10.30 -6.22
N ALA A 98 7.32 -9.40 -5.27
CA ALA A 98 7.63 -9.64 -3.86
C ALA A 98 6.43 -9.37 -2.94
N PHE A 99 6.01 -8.10 -2.79
CA PHE A 99 4.92 -7.71 -1.90
C PHE A 99 4.38 -6.32 -2.24
N GLY A 100 3.17 -6.04 -1.77
CA GLY A 100 2.57 -4.70 -1.73
C GLY A 100 2.46 -4.20 -0.29
N VAL A 101 2.52 -2.88 -0.13
CA VAL A 101 2.27 -2.19 1.14
C VAL A 101 1.32 -1.03 0.86
N THR A 102 0.19 -0.98 1.55
CA THR A 102 -0.68 0.18 1.55
C THR A 102 -0.64 0.84 2.93
N VAL A 103 -0.33 2.14 2.96
CA VAL A 103 -0.33 2.95 4.19
C VAL A 103 -1.54 3.88 4.13
N THR A 104 -2.53 3.69 4.99
CA THR A 104 -3.78 4.48 5.01
C THR A 104 -3.86 5.32 6.27
N VAL A 105 -4.08 6.63 6.12
CA VAL A 105 -4.32 7.56 7.23
C VAL A 105 -5.83 7.66 7.44
N ASP A 106 -6.33 7.22 8.60
CA ASP A 106 -7.75 7.25 8.94
C ASP A 106 -8.04 8.25 10.07
N GLU A 107 -8.95 9.18 9.80
CA GLU A 107 -9.35 10.25 10.72
C GLU A 107 -10.57 9.88 11.59
N ARG A 108 -11.20 8.74 11.29
CA ARG A 108 -12.50 8.32 11.83
C ARG A 108 -12.39 7.06 12.68
N ALA A 109 -11.66 6.06 12.21
CA ALA A 109 -11.48 4.79 12.90
C ALA A 109 -10.51 4.95 14.08
N ASP A 110 -10.80 4.27 15.19
CA ASP A 110 -9.89 4.10 16.31
C ASP A 110 -9.66 2.61 16.60
N LEU A 111 -8.65 2.30 17.42
CA LEU A 111 -8.31 0.93 17.76
C LEU A 111 -9.49 0.15 18.39
N PRO A 112 -10.28 0.71 19.33
CA PRO A 112 -11.48 0.05 19.83
C PRO A 112 -12.44 -0.38 18.72
N SER A 113 -12.70 0.50 17.74
CA SER A 113 -13.59 0.19 16.62
C SER A 113 -13.07 -0.96 15.74
N VAL A 114 -11.75 -1.12 15.62
CA VAL A 114 -11.13 -2.26 14.90
C VAL A 114 -11.39 -3.56 15.65
N ARG A 115 -11.17 -3.59 16.97
CA ARG A 115 -11.41 -4.78 17.81
C ARG A 115 -12.86 -5.23 17.80
N GLU A 116 -13.80 -4.28 17.78
CA GLU A 116 -15.23 -4.58 17.68
C GLU A 116 -15.59 -5.22 16.34
N ARG A 117 -14.94 -4.82 15.24
CA ARG A 117 -15.17 -5.37 13.90
C ARG A 117 -14.45 -6.69 13.66
N VAL A 118 -13.28 -6.87 14.26
CA VAL A 118 -12.41 -8.04 14.08
C VAL A 118 -12.09 -8.63 15.46
N PRO A 119 -12.89 -9.59 15.95
CA PRO A 119 -12.74 -10.14 17.29
C PRO A 119 -11.41 -10.87 17.55
N HIS A 120 -10.73 -11.31 16.49
CA HIS A 120 -9.43 -11.99 16.56
C HIS A 120 -8.24 -11.03 16.41
N ALA A 121 -8.49 -9.73 16.37
CA ALA A 121 -7.42 -8.76 16.31
C ALA A 121 -6.60 -8.77 17.61
N GLU A 122 -5.28 -8.73 17.47
CA GLU A 122 -4.34 -8.84 18.58
C GLU A 122 -3.81 -7.48 18.99
N ASP A 123 -3.74 -7.22 20.30
CA ASP A 123 -3.08 -6.02 20.81
C ASP A 123 -1.57 -6.14 20.71
N VAL A 124 -0.95 -5.17 20.04
CA VAL A 124 0.50 -5.07 19.88
C VAL A 124 0.96 -3.64 20.15
N ARG A 125 2.27 -3.39 20.03
CA ARG A 125 2.85 -2.04 20.11
C ARG A 125 3.78 -1.81 18.93
N VAL A 126 3.87 -0.56 18.51
CA VAL A 126 4.85 -0.08 17.54
C VAL A 126 5.57 1.08 18.22
N GLY A 127 6.81 0.86 18.65
CA GLY A 127 7.48 1.78 19.58
C GLY A 127 6.64 2.01 20.83
N GLU A 128 6.32 3.27 21.12
CA GLU A 128 5.46 3.64 22.26
C GLU A 128 3.96 3.59 21.93
N LEU A 129 3.60 3.59 20.64
CA LEU A 129 2.23 3.67 20.17
C LEU A 129 1.49 2.34 20.35
N ALA A 130 0.22 2.46 20.77
CA ALA A 130 -0.68 1.31 20.79
C ALA A 130 -1.02 0.91 19.35
N ALA A 131 -1.11 -0.40 19.11
CA ALA A 131 -1.48 -0.91 17.81
C ALA A 131 -2.32 -2.18 17.93
N VAL A 132 -2.99 -2.52 16.84
CA VAL A 132 -3.78 -3.74 16.69
C VAL A 132 -3.33 -4.44 15.42
N ARG A 133 -3.04 -5.74 15.52
CA ARG A 133 -2.69 -6.61 14.40
C ARG A 133 -3.88 -7.46 13.99
N VAL A 134 -4.14 -7.54 12.70
CA VAL A 134 -5.11 -8.44 12.09
C VAL A 134 -4.37 -9.30 11.08
N ALA A 135 -4.31 -10.60 11.35
CA ALA A 135 -3.76 -11.62 10.47
C ALA A 135 -4.42 -12.96 10.82
N ASP A 136 -4.43 -13.89 9.87
CA ASP A 136 -4.91 -15.26 10.08
C ASP A 136 -3.80 -16.25 9.69
N PRO A 137 -2.90 -16.61 10.63
CA PRO A 137 -1.78 -17.49 10.33
C PRO A 137 -2.22 -18.93 9.97
N ASP A 138 -3.45 -19.32 10.32
CA ASP A 138 -3.98 -20.64 9.96
C ASP A 138 -4.44 -20.69 8.49
N LEU A 139 -4.87 -19.55 7.93
CA LEU A 139 -5.20 -19.43 6.50
C LEU A 139 -3.96 -19.28 5.61
N ASP A 140 -2.88 -18.74 6.18
CA ASP A 140 -1.62 -18.45 5.50
C ASP A 140 -1.81 -17.73 4.16
N ASP A 141 -2.63 -16.68 4.13
CA ASP A 141 -3.01 -15.97 2.90
C ASP A 141 -2.01 -14.87 2.48
N GLY A 142 -0.90 -14.75 3.21
CA GLY A 142 0.16 -13.78 2.94
C GLY A 142 -0.28 -12.34 3.21
N THR A 143 -1.26 -12.12 4.09
CA THR A 143 -1.74 -10.79 4.43
C THR A 143 -1.56 -10.44 5.90
N CYS A 144 -1.23 -9.18 6.17
CA CYS A 144 -1.20 -8.68 7.53
C CYS A 144 -1.57 -7.21 7.56
N SER A 145 -2.42 -6.82 8.49
CA SER A 145 -2.80 -5.43 8.73
C SER A 145 -2.38 -5.01 10.14
N LEU A 146 -1.62 -3.92 10.24
CA LEU A 146 -1.34 -3.24 11.50
C LEU A 146 -2.07 -1.90 11.51
N THR A 147 -2.92 -1.70 12.51
CA THR A 147 -3.53 -0.39 12.79
C THR A 147 -2.84 0.22 13.99
N VAL A 148 -2.18 1.37 13.80
CA VAL A 148 -1.39 2.08 14.82
C VAL A 148 -2.12 3.35 15.25
N SER A 149 -2.18 3.65 16.54
CA SER A 149 -2.72 4.92 17.04
C SER A 149 -1.84 6.10 16.64
N VAL A 150 -2.44 7.24 16.35
CA VAL A 150 -1.72 8.50 16.05
C VAL A 150 -1.88 9.48 17.21
N GLU A 151 -0.79 10.11 17.64
CA GLU A 151 -0.76 11.12 18.71
C GLU A 151 -0.65 12.56 18.17
N ARG A 152 -0.90 12.75 16.88
CA ARG A 152 -0.94 14.05 16.19
C ARG A 152 -2.36 14.46 15.75
N PRO A 153 -2.65 15.76 15.63
CA PRO A 153 -3.91 16.24 15.06
C PRO A 153 -4.08 15.79 13.61
N GLY A 154 -5.33 15.59 13.19
CA GLY A 154 -5.67 15.30 11.79
C GLY A 154 -5.70 13.82 11.43
N ALA A 155 -5.35 12.91 12.33
CA ALA A 155 -5.53 11.46 12.15
C ALA A 155 -5.84 10.79 13.51
N ARG A 156 -6.46 9.60 13.46
CA ARG A 156 -6.69 8.76 14.65
C ARG A 156 -5.86 7.49 14.59
N THR A 157 -5.80 6.88 13.41
CA THR A 157 -5.01 5.68 13.16
C THR A 157 -4.31 5.75 11.82
N VAL A 158 -3.20 5.03 11.72
CA VAL A 158 -2.60 4.65 10.44
C VAL A 158 -2.69 3.14 10.28
N HIS A 159 -3.18 2.69 9.12
CA HIS A 159 -3.20 1.29 8.73
C HIS A 159 -1.98 1.02 7.85
N VAL A 160 -1.27 -0.06 8.15
CA VAL A 160 -0.20 -0.62 7.33
C VAL A 160 -0.66 -2.00 6.91
N ASP A 161 -1.12 -2.11 5.67
CA ASP A 161 -1.61 -3.35 5.08
C ASP A 161 -0.52 -3.91 4.16
N VAL A 162 -0.11 -5.16 4.41
CA VAL A 162 0.87 -5.87 3.59
C VAL A 162 0.20 -7.06 2.92
N THR A 163 0.55 -7.29 1.66
CA THR A 163 0.15 -8.47 0.91
C THR A 163 1.35 -9.03 0.15
N MET A 164 1.68 -10.28 0.41
CA MET A 164 2.72 -11.01 -0.31
C MET A 164 2.26 -11.32 -1.74
N ALA A 165 3.18 -11.28 -2.72
CA ALA A 165 2.81 -11.39 -4.14
C ALA A 165 2.28 -12.78 -4.53
N ASP A 166 2.65 -13.82 -3.78
CA ASP A 166 2.18 -15.18 -3.97
C ASP A 166 1.05 -15.57 -3.01
N PHE A 167 0.58 -14.64 -2.17
CA PHE A 167 -0.49 -14.83 -1.18
C PHE A 167 -0.23 -16.00 -0.22
N GLN A 168 1.01 -16.08 0.25
CA GLN A 168 1.48 -17.04 1.25
C GLN A 168 2.39 -16.32 2.26
N ASP A 169 2.76 -17.02 3.33
CA ASP A 169 3.69 -16.55 4.36
C ASP A 169 3.16 -15.31 5.11
N THR A 170 2.08 -15.54 5.86
CA THR A 170 1.43 -14.52 6.70
C THR A 170 2.37 -13.98 7.79
N ASP A 171 3.27 -14.82 8.28
CA ASP A 171 4.30 -14.41 9.23
C ASP A 171 5.26 -13.40 8.59
N GLU A 172 5.77 -13.67 7.37
CA GLU A 172 6.57 -12.69 6.62
C GLU A 172 5.78 -11.39 6.35
N ALA A 173 4.50 -11.50 5.97
CA ALA A 173 3.65 -10.33 5.77
C ALA A 173 3.57 -9.45 7.04
N CYS A 174 3.44 -10.08 8.21
CA CYS A 174 3.40 -9.37 9.49
C CYS A 174 4.75 -8.80 9.93
N GLU A 175 5.88 -9.48 9.65
CA GLU A 175 7.21 -8.92 9.90
C GLU A 175 7.44 -7.67 9.05
N ARG A 176 7.01 -7.69 7.79
CA ARG A 176 7.08 -6.54 6.89
C ARG A 176 6.19 -5.40 7.35
N ALA A 177 4.93 -5.69 7.72
CA ALA A 177 4.02 -4.68 8.24
C ALA A 177 4.61 -4.02 9.49
N THR A 178 5.18 -4.81 10.41
CA THR A 178 5.84 -4.31 11.63
C THR A 178 7.02 -3.42 11.30
N THR A 179 7.89 -3.86 10.39
CA THR A 179 9.06 -3.08 9.95
C THR A 179 8.63 -1.73 9.38
N VAL A 180 7.60 -1.70 8.53
CA VAL A 180 7.08 -0.44 7.98
C VAL A 180 6.47 0.43 9.08
N ALA A 181 5.67 -0.16 9.98
CA ALA A 181 5.03 0.57 11.08
C ALA A 181 6.08 1.24 12.00
N GLU A 182 7.16 0.54 12.33
CA GLU A 182 8.27 1.08 13.12
C GLU A 182 9.01 2.21 12.41
N LEU A 183 9.13 2.14 11.08
CA LEU A 183 9.77 3.20 10.29
C LEU A 183 8.93 4.48 10.20
N ILE A 184 7.60 4.37 10.25
CA ILE A 184 6.69 5.53 10.21
C ILE A 184 6.37 6.09 11.61
N GLU A 185 6.59 5.33 12.68
CA GLU A 185 6.25 5.70 14.07
C GLU A 185 6.74 7.11 14.48
N PRO A 186 7.96 7.56 14.10
CA PRO A 186 8.43 8.92 14.41
C PRO A 186 7.58 10.03 13.76
N GLU A 187 6.84 9.71 12.70
CA GLU A 187 5.92 10.62 12.02
C GLU A 187 4.48 10.55 12.58
N LEU A 188 4.22 9.71 13.58
CA LEU A 188 2.88 9.55 14.19
C LEU A 188 2.78 10.14 15.61
N THR A 189 3.92 10.53 16.19
CA THR A 189 4.05 11.22 17.49
C THR A 189 4.26 12.72 17.29
#